data_AF-A0A942SET4-F1
#
_entry.id   AF-A0A942SET4-F1
#
_cell.length_a   1.000
_cell.length_b   1.000
_cell.length_c   1.000
_cell.angle_alpha   90.00
_cell.angle_beta   90.00
_cell.angle_gamma   90.00
#
_symmetry.space_group_name_H-M   'P 1'
#
loop_
_entity.id
_entity.type
_entity.pdbx_description
1 polymer ?
#
loop_
_entity_poly.entity_id
_entity_poly.type
_entity_poly.pdbx_seq_one_letter_code
_entity_poly.pdbx_strand_id
1 'polypeptide(L)'
;MRKIDMLLGIALLAGLPLIVAAQEAPPAHRHGPAAEAGQAGRPSARMGRDWTRYPLIVAAPGGRGERGANLLAVKNLEAATLDVYAPDGPPERAHRRVDLTPEGAKVEPVSPKNGNYYWVSAREVKDDRISVASSATYFSNPGKAPTQMLLERRNELEIIPQPLPREHGSYRESEKWRFLLRFDGQPLANREVRMETEFGSKSTFTSGPDGLVTVLFPYDFKPEEPGKADDPHRGPRRGRFVLAAEHEADGKHYLTAFNFAYSPDAERGKSLWAGVGFLALGMGLAVPLWRRKAV
;
A
#
# COMPACT_ATOMS: atom_id res chain seq x y z
N MET A 1 17.43 -52.30 -50.73
CA MET A 1 16.68 -53.49 -51.20
C MET A 1 17.14 -54.69 -50.41
N ARG A 2 16.21 -55.34 -49.64
CA ARG A 2 16.27 -56.74 -49.12
C ARG A 2 17.49 -57.10 -48.24
N LYS A 3 17.45 -57.81 -47.12
CA LYS A 3 16.51 -58.59 -46.30
C LYS A 3 17.24 -58.77 -44.95
N ILE A 4 16.55 -58.77 -43.82
CA ILE A 4 17.09 -59.33 -42.58
C ILE A 4 16.02 -60.29 -42.05
N ASP A 5 16.32 -61.59 -42.14
CA ASP A 5 15.67 -62.68 -41.41
C ASP A 5 16.70 -63.21 -40.42
N MET A 6 16.38 -63.30 -39.13
CA MET A 6 16.60 -64.50 -38.31
C MET A 6 16.16 -64.37 -36.84
N LEU A 7 15.41 -65.39 -36.41
CA LEU A 7 15.31 -66.04 -35.08
C LEU A 7 14.75 -65.23 -33.91
N LEU A 8 13.50 -65.45 -33.47
CA LEU A 8 12.92 -66.61 -32.74
C LEU A 8 13.46 -66.78 -31.31
N GLY A 9 12.59 -66.55 -30.33
CA GLY A 9 12.79 -66.85 -28.92
C GLY A 9 11.52 -66.57 -28.10
N ILE A 10 10.58 -67.51 -28.14
CA ILE A 10 9.32 -67.49 -27.38
C ILE A 10 9.61 -67.82 -25.92
N ALA A 11 9.15 -66.97 -24.98
CA ALA A 11 8.98 -67.34 -23.58
C ALA A 11 7.59 -66.88 -23.11
N LEU A 12 6.79 -67.87 -22.73
CA LEU A 12 5.42 -67.82 -22.27
C LEU A 12 5.40 -67.51 -20.77
N LEU A 13 4.61 -66.53 -20.32
CA LEU A 13 4.24 -66.36 -18.91
C LEU A 13 2.79 -65.86 -18.84
N ALA A 14 1.89 -66.79 -18.53
CA ALA A 14 0.56 -66.55 -17.98
C ALA A 14 0.71 -66.01 -16.54
N GLY A 15 -0.18 -65.24 -15.93
CA GLY A 15 -1.51 -64.73 -16.25
C GLY A 15 -2.06 -64.11 -14.94
N LEU A 16 -3.06 -63.22 -15.03
CA LEU A 16 -4.03 -62.91 -13.96
C LEU A 16 -5.10 -61.95 -14.54
N PRO A 17 -6.41 -62.21 -14.33
CA PRO A 17 -7.49 -61.46 -14.98
C PRO A 17 -7.90 -60.18 -14.22
N LEU A 18 -8.20 -59.14 -14.99
CA LEU A 18 -8.93 -57.93 -14.57
C LEU A 18 -10.42 -58.26 -14.40
N ILE A 19 -10.95 -57.97 -13.21
CA ILE A 19 -12.39 -57.98 -12.93
C ILE A 19 -12.98 -56.64 -13.38
N VAL A 20 -13.93 -56.71 -14.31
CA VAL A 20 -14.86 -55.63 -14.69
C VAL A 20 -16.07 -55.71 -13.75
N ALA A 21 -16.48 -54.58 -13.19
CA ALA A 21 -17.81 -54.41 -12.62
C ALA A 21 -18.39 -53.08 -13.09
N ALA A 22 -19.50 -53.18 -13.83
CA ALA A 22 -20.39 -52.10 -14.21
C ALA A 22 -21.56 -52.02 -13.22
N GLN A 23 -22.13 -50.83 -13.00
CA GLN A 23 -23.51 -50.59 -12.54
C GLN A 23 -23.78 -49.08 -12.61
N GLU A 24 -24.58 -48.59 -13.55
CA GLU A 24 -26.07 -48.44 -13.53
C GLU A 24 -26.59 -47.35 -12.57
N ALA A 25 -27.35 -46.42 -13.14
CA ALA A 25 -28.26 -45.48 -12.48
C ALA A 25 -29.71 -46.01 -12.62
N PRO A 26 -30.81 -45.35 -12.17
CA PRO A 26 -31.09 -44.34 -11.12
C PRO A 26 -32.19 -44.91 -10.13
N PRO A 27 -32.93 -44.17 -9.24
CA PRO A 27 -34.03 -43.25 -9.62
C PRO A 27 -34.33 -42.08 -8.62
N ALA A 28 -35.34 -41.27 -8.94
CA ALA A 28 -35.88 -40.15 -8.14
C ALA A 28 -36.85 -40.59 -7.02
N HIS A 29 -37.03 -39.77 -5.96
CA HIS A 29 -38.31 -39.32 -5.37
C HIS A 29 -38.11 -38.46 -4.09
N ARG A 30 -39.23 -37.88 -3.60
CA ARG A 30 -39.44 -36.57 -2.95
C ARG A 30 -39.65 -36.61 -1.41
N HIS A 31 -39.46 -35.43 -0.78
CA HIS A 31 -40.10 -34.82 0.42
C HIS A 31 -39.72 -35.21 1.87
N GLY A 32 -39.42 -34.19 2.71
CA GLY A 32 -39.69 -34.16 4.17
C GLY A 32 -38.63 -33.43 5.04
N PRO A 33 -38.98 -32.66 6.10
CA PRO A 33 -38.20 -31.48 6.52
C PRO A 33 -37.33 -31.62 7.80
N ALA A 34 -36.51 -30.57 8.00
CA ALA A 34 -35.92 -30.03 9.24
C ALA A 34 -34.72 -30.74 9.91
N ALA A 35 -33.56 -30.09 9.84
CA ALA A 35 -32.81 -29.64 11.02
C ALA A 35 -31.74 -28.63 10.59
N GLU A 36 -31.87 -27.40 11.09
CA GLU A 36 -30.89 -26.33 10.98
C GLU A 36 -29.56 -26.76 11.62
N ALA A 37 -28.50 -26.83 10.82
CA ALA A 37 -27.13 -26.76 11.31
C ALA A 37 -26.53 -25.48 10.72
N GLY A 38 -26.39 -24.48 11.58
CA GLY A 38 -25.96 -23.13 11.24
C GLY A 38 -24.68 -23.11 10.42
N GLN A 39 -24.78 -22.61 9.20
CA GLN A 39 -23.65 -22.05 8.49
C GLN A 39 -23.10 -20.92 9.34
N ALA A 40 -21.97 -21.18 10.00
CA ALA A 40 -21.14 -20.14 10.58
C ALA A 40 -20.82 -19.14 9.46
N GLY A 41 -21.52 -18.00 9.54
CA GLY A 41 -21.44 -16.95 8.55
C GLY A 41 -19.98 -16.56 8.35
N ARG A 42 -19.53 -16.66 7.10
CA ARG A 42 -18.48 -15.78 6.59
C ARG A 42 -18.81 -14.37 7.09
N PRO A 43 -17.88 -13.65 7.75
CA PRO A 43 -18.16 -12.30 8.19
C PRO A 43 -18.61 -11.52 6.97
N SER A 44 -19.89 -11.18 6.99
CA SER A 44 -20.55 -10.34 6.01
C SER A 44 -19.72 -9.08 5.87
N ALA A 45 -19.41 -8.72 4.62
CA ALA A 45 -18.88 -7.43 4.28
C ALA A 45 -19.75 -6.36 4.94
N ARG A 46 -19.23 -5.74 6.00
CA ARG A 46 -19.83 -4.57 6.62
C ARG A 46 -19.76 -3.46 5.59
N MET A 47 -20.87 -3.20 4.90
CA MET A 47 -21.07 -1.94 4.18
C MET A 47 -20.79 -0.79 5.16
N GLY A 48 -19.87 0.11 4.80
CA GLY A 48 -19.88 1.49 5.28
C GLY A 48 -18.60 2.05 5.92
N ARG A 49 -17.56 1.27 6.23
CA ARG A 49 -16.28 1.82 6.70
C ARG A 49 -15.12 1.27 5.89
N ASP A 50 -14.24 2.17 5.45
CA ASP A 50 -12.93 1.80 4.94
C ASP A 50 -12.16 0.96 5.99
N TRP A 51 -11.01 0.41 5.62
CA TRP A 51 -10.18 -0.43 6.50
C TRP A 51 -9.72 0.27 7.80
N THR A 52 -9.94 1.58 7.92
CA THR A 52 -9.73 2.40 9.11
C THR A 52 -10.95 3.27 9.40
N ARG A 53 -11.07 3.75 10.64
CA ARG A 53 -12.07 4.74 11.05
C ARG A 53 -11.64 6.19 10.78
N TYR A 54 -10.36 6.44 10.50
CA TYR A 54 -9.82 7.79 10.37
C TYR A 54 -10.15 8.40 9.00
N PRO A 55 -10.24 9.74 8.89
CA PRO A 55 -10.39 10.44 7.62
C PRO A 55 -9.28 10.07 6.63
N LEU A 56 -9.63 9.86 5.36
CA LEU A 56 -8.68 9.52 4.31
C LEU A 56 -8.92 10.33 3.03
N ILE A 57 -7.84 10.60 2.30
CA ILE A 57 -7.85 10.98 0.88
C ILE A 57 -7.23 9.84 0.07
N VAL A 58 -7.99 9.22 -0.82
CA VAL A 58 -7.57 8.05 -1.61
C VAL A 58 -7.75 8.30 -3.10
N ALA A 59 -7.09 7.52 -3.95
CA ALA A 59 -7.40 7.52 -5.37
C ALA A 59 -8.84 7.04 -5.60
N ALA A 60 -9.61 7.78 -6.38
CA ALA A 60 -10.98 7.41 -6.73
C ALA A 60 -11.01 6.25 -7.75
N PRO A 61 -12.08 5.43 -7.76
CA PRO A 61 -12.30 4.44 -8.82
C PRO A 61 -12.24 5.07 -10.21
N GLY A 62 -11.56 4.44 -11.17
CA GLY A 62 -11.42 4.96 -12.54
C GLY A 62 -10.37 6.06 -12.72
N GLY A 63 -9.82 6.63 -11.64
CA GLY A 63 -8.79 7.68 -11.68
C GLY A 63 -7.41 7.27 -12.18
N ARG A 64 -7.19 5.96 -12.39
CA ARG A 64 -5.90 5.37 -12.75
C ARG A 64 -5.80 5.21 -14.28
N GLY A 65 -5.89 6.31 -15.02
CA GLY A 65 -5.88 6.25 -16.50
C GLY A 65 -5.71 7.58 -17.23
N GLU A 66 -6.05 8.69 -16.60
CA GLU A 66 -5.90 10.01 -17.22
C GLU A 66 -4.48 10.53 -17.08
N ARG A 67 -3.74 10.61 -18.20
CA ARG A 67 -2.36 11.14 -18.20
C ARG A 67 -2.38 12.61 -17.77
N GLY A 68 -1.85 12.90 -16.59
CA GLY A 68 -1.66 14.26 -16.09
C GLY A 68 -2.66 14.74 -15.05
N ALA A 69 -3.59 13.89 -14.60
CA ALA A 69 -4.51 14.21 -13.51
C ALA A 69 -4.56 13.07 -12.48
N ASN A 70 -4.80 13.43 -11.23
CA ASN A 70 -5.09 12.50 -10.14
C ASN A 70 -6.53 12.70 -9.69
N LEU A 71 -7.38 11.68 -9.83
CA LEU A 71 -8.75 11.72 -9.31
C LEU A 71 -8.76 11.20 -7.87
N LEU A 72 -9.18 12.04 -6.93
CA LEU A 72 -9.09 11.77 -5.49
C LEU A 72 -10.48 11.75 -4.86
N ALA A 73 -10.72 10.81 -3.95
CA ALA A 73 -11.93 10.71 -3.16
C ALA A 73 -11.61 10.89 -1.67
N VAL A 74 -12.55 11.48 -0.94
CA VAL A 74 -12.51 11.59 0.52
C VAL A 74 -13.33 10.46 1.14
N LYS A 75 -12.82 9.87 2.23
CA LYS A 75 -13.48 8.78 2.96
C LYS A 75 -13.47 9.07 4.46
N ASN A 76 -14.50 8.58 5.16
CA ASN A 76 -14.69 8.76 6.61
C ASN A 76 -14.69 10.25 7.05
N LEU A 77 -15.16 11.14 6.18
CA LEU A 77 -15.21 12.59 6.39
C LEU A 77 -16.24 13.19 5.42
N GLU A 78 -17.13 14.06 5.90
CA GLU A 78 -18.07 14.81 5.05
C GLU A 78 -17.45 16.16 4.69
N ALA A 79 -16.81 16.23 3.52
CA ALA A 79 -16.23 17.46 2.99
C ALA A 79 -16.83 17.77 1.61
N ALA A 80 -17.22 19.03 1.39
CA ALA A 80 -17.71 19.49 0.10
C ALA A 80 -16.59 19.82 -0.88
N THR A 81 -15.37 20.07 -0.37
CA THR A 81 -14.24 20.53 -1.18
C THR A 81 -12.92 19.93 -0.73
N LEU A 82 -11.96 19.91 -1.65
CA LEU A 82 -10.59 19.50 -1.45
C LEU A 82 -9.67 20.71 -1.70
N ASP A 83 -8.94 21.15 -0.67
CA ASP A 83 -7.89 22.16 -0.81
C ASP A 83 -6.61 21.51 -1.34
N VAL A 84 -6.02 22.11 -2.36
CA VAL A 84 -4.83 21.62 -3.06
C VAL A 84 -3.74 22.68 -2.98
N TYR A 85 -2.56 22.26 -2.53
CA TYR A 85 -1.36 23.09 -2.44
C TYR A 85 -0.27 22.52 -3.34
N ALA A 86 0.26 23.37 -4.21
CA ALA A 86 1.35 23.06 -5.11
C ALA A 86 2.68 23.52 -4.51
N PRO A 87 3.81 22.88 -4.87
CA PRO A 87 5.12 23.29 -4.39
C PRO A 87 5.63 24.59 -5.04
N ASP A 88 5.03 25.00 -6.17
CA ASP A 88 5.39 26.20 -6.93
C ASP A 88 4.28 26.62 -7.89
N GLY A 89 4.29 27.89 -8.29
CA GLY A 89 3.36 28.50 -9.26
C GLY A 89 2.72 29.80 -8.78
N PRO A 90 1.91 30.46 -9.63
CA PRO A 90 1.18 31.67 -9.25
C PRO A 90 0.27 31.41 -8.03
N PRO A 91 0.17 32.33 -7.05
CA PRO A 91 -0.54 32.10 -5.78
C PRO A 91 -1.97 31.55 -5.95
N GLU A 92 -2.72 32.10 -6.91
CA GLU A 92 -4.09 31.72 -7.25
C GLU A 92 -4.24 30.30 -7.81
N ARG A 93 -3.13 29.71 -8.28
CA ARG A 93 -3.08 28.32 -8.78
C ARG A 93 -2.35 27.38 -7.85
N ALA A 94 -1.39 27.91 -7.11
CA ALA A 94 -0.58 27.19 -6.13
C ALA A 94 -1.43 26.77 -4.93
N HIS A 95 -2.39 27.58 -4.51
CA HIS A 95 -3.44 27.17 -3.59
C HIS A 95 -4.78 27.30 -4.28
N ARG A 96 -5.53 26.20 -4.36
CA ARG A 96 -6.87 26.20 -4.95
C ARG A 96 -7.77 25.18 -4.27
N ARG A 97 -9.07 25.45 -4.36
CA ARG A 97 -10.12 24.56 -3.88
C ARG A 97 -10.78 23.86 -5.07
N VAL A 98 -11.00 22.56 -4.95
CA VAL A 98 -11.68 21.74 -5.96
C VAL A 98 -12.93 21.13 -5.33
N ASP A 99 -14.06 21.19 -6.02
CA ASP A 99 -15.29 20.59 -5.53
C ASP A 99 -15.18 19.06 -5.51
N LEU A 100 -15.71 18.45 -4.45
CA LEU A 100 -15.81 17.00 -4.34
C LEU A 100 -17.14 16.55 -4.93
N THR A 101 -17.08 15.83 -6.06
CA THR A 101 -18.23 15.16 -6.66
C THR A 101 -18.30 13.69 -6.21
N PRO A 102 -19.40 12.96 -6.46
CA PRO A 102 -19.46 11.52 -6.20
C PRO A 102 -18.34 10.71 -6.87
N GLU A 103 -17.83 11.17 -8.01
CA GLU A 103 -16.72 10.59 -8.76
C GLU A 103 -15.34 10.94 -8.16
N GLY A 104 -15.28 11.95 -7.28
CA GLY A 104 -14.07 12.49 -6.69
C GLY A 104 -13.67 13.85 -7.25
N ALA A 105 -12.64 14.46 -6.65
CA ALA A 105 -12.05 15.70 -7.10
C ALA A 105 -10.89 15.44 -8.06
N LYS A 106 -10.94 16.03 -9.24
CA LYS A 106 -9.86 15.97 -10.22
C LYS A 106 -8.76 16.97 -9.86
N VAL A 107 -7.55 16.48 -9.59
CA VAL A 107 -6.38 17.32 -9.27
C VAL A 107 -5.38 17.26 -10.41
N GLU A 108 -5.09 18.42 -10.99
CA GLU A 108 -4.13 18.60 -12.09
C GLU A 108 -2.90 19.41 -11.64
N PRO A 109 -1.74 19.27 -12.28
CA PRO A 109 -0.60 20.12 -11.95
C PRO A 109 -0.87 21.59 -12.32
N VAL A 110 -0.26 22.53 -11.59
CA VAL A 110 -0.31 23.98 -11.89
C VAL A 110 0.22 24.29 -13.29
N SER A 111 1.16 23.50 -13.79
CA SER A 111 1.59 23.60 -15.18
C SER A 111 2.21 22.27 -15.58
N PRO A 112 2.37 21.99 -16.88
CA PRO A 112 3.13 20.82 -17.33
C PRO A 112 4.56 20.75 -16.77
N LYS A 113 5.13 21.87 -16.30
CA LYS A 113 6.47 21.97 -15.70
C LYS A 113 6.47 22.03 -14.16
N ASN A 114 5.30 21.95 -13.52
CA ASN A 114 5.15 22.00 -12.07
C ASN A 114 4.63 20.65 -11.57
N GLY A 115 5.45 19.60 -11.64
CA GLY A 115 5.10 18.31 -11.03
C GLY A 115 5.58 18.19 -9.59
N ASN A 116 6.11 17.03 -9.23
CA ASN A 116 6.48 16.65 -7.86
C ASN A 116 5.23 16.52 -6.94
N TYR A 117 5.44 16.54 -5.62
CA TYR A 117 4.38 16.39 -4.63
C TYR A 117 3.55 17.65 -4.47
N TYR A 118 2.24 17.43 -4.44
CA TYR A 118 1.21 18.37 -4.05
C TYR A 118 0.62 17.90 -2.73
N TRP A 119 0.29 18.83 -1.84
CA TRP A 119 -0.49 18.53 -0.65
C TRP A 119 -1.97 18.63 -0.98
N VAL A 120 -2.77 17.73 -0.40
CA VAL A 120 -4.22 17.76 -0.50
C VAL A 120 -4.82 17.64 0.89
N SER A 121 -5.85 18.44 1.17
CA SER A 121 -6.51 18.51 2.47
C SER A 121 -8.03 18.60 2.30
N ALA A 122 -8.77 17.88 3.13
CA ALA A 122 -10.21 17.99 3.24
C ALA A 122 -10.59 18.21 4.71
N ARG A 123 -11.59 19.06 4.95
CA ARG A 123 -11.96 19.50 6.29
C ARG A 123 -13.47 19.41 6.49
N GLU A 124 -13.85 18.93 7.66
CA GLU A 124 -15.22 18.86 8.16
C GLU A 124 -15.28 19.60 9.50
N VAL A 125 -16.32 20.41 9.70
CA VAL A 125 -16.67 20.98 11.00
C VAL A 125 -18.05 20.49 11.35
N LYS A 126 -18.17 19.86 12.51
CA LYS A 126 -19.44 19.37 13.03
C LYS A 126 -19.49 19.62 14.52
N ASP A 127 -20.43 20.48 14.95
CA ASP A 127 -20.54 20.93 16.33
C ASP A 127 -19.18 21.44 16.85
N ASP A 128 -18.70 20.93 17.99
CA ASP A 128 -17.40 21.27 18.57
C ASP A 128 -16.23 20.43 18.02
N ARG A 129 -16.45 19.67 16.93
CA ARG A 129 -15.44 18.80 16.33
C ARG A 129 -14.95 19.33 14.99
N ILE A 130 -13.63 19.37 14.85
CA ILE A 130 -12.94 19.67 13.59
C ILE A 130 -12.18 18.42 13.15
N SER A 131 -12.54 17.87 12.00
CA SER A 131 -11.88 16.69 11.43
C SER A 131 -11.17 17.07 10.12
N VAL A 132 -9.91 16.64 9.98
CA VAL A 132 -9.08 16.91 8.79
C VAL A 132 -8.52 15.60 8.24
N ALA A 133 -8.68 15.40 6.93
CA ALA A 133 -7.90 14.43 6.17
C ALA A 133 -6.81 15.16 5.39
N SER A 134 -5.61 14.59 5.33
CA SER A 134 -4.49 15.12 4.58
C SER A 134 -3.71 14.02 3.88
N SER A 135 -3.21 14.31 2.69
CA SER A 135 -2.34 13.40 1.95
C SER A 135 -1.41 14.19 1.02
N ALA A 136 -0.52 13.48 0.35
CA ALA A 136 0.27 14.01 -0.74
C ALA A 136 -0.09 13.25 -2.04
N THR A 137 -0.11 13.96 -3.17
CA THR A 137 -0.23 13.34 -4.49
C THR A 137 0.95 13.73 -5.35
N TYR A 138 1.46 12.80 -6.15
CA TYR A 138 2.68 13.01 -6.95
C TYR A 138 2.33 13.15 -8.43
N PHE A 139 3.01 14.07 -9.10
CA PHE A 139 3.00 14.21 -10.56
C PHE A 139 4.42 14.01 -11.09
N SER A 140 4.58 13.14 -12.09
CA SER A 140 5.90 12.74 -12.62
C SER A 140 6.64 13.83 -13.39
N ASN A 141 6.00 14.96 -13.66
CA ASN A 141 6.70 16.09 -14.29
C ASN A 141 7.76 16.63 -13.32
N PRO A 142 8.88 17.18 -13.83
CA PRO A 142 9.84 17.86 -12.97
C PRO A 142 9.15 19.00 -12.22
N GLY A 143 9.65 19.32 -11.03
CA GLY A 143 9.05 20.35 -10.18
C GLY A 143 9.89 20.61 -8.94
N LYS A 144 9.70 21.80 -8.36
CA LYS A 144 10.39 22.21 -7.13
C LYS A 144 10.12 21.23 -6.00
N ALA A 145 11.11 21.06 -5.11
CA ALA A 145 10.94 20.25 -3.92
C ALA A 145 9.80 20.81 -3.04
N PRO A 146 8.97 19.95 -2.42
CA PRO A 146 7.80 20.36 -1.63
C PRO A 146 8.16 21.01 -0.29
N THR A 147 9.43 21.31 -0.01
CA THR A 147 9.90 21.73 1.31
C THR A 147 9.17 22.97 1.83
N GLN A 148 9.06 24.02 1.02
CA GLN A 148 8.36 25.25 1.44
C GLN A 148 6.87 25.01 1.65
N MET A 149 6.24 24.32 0.69
CA MET A 149 4.84 23.90 0.80
C MET A 149 4.62 23.16 2.13
N LEU A 150 5.42 22.15 2.47
CA LEU A 150 5.26 21.39 3.74
C LEU A 150 5.35 22.27 5.00
N LEU A 151 6.03 23.41 4.97
CA LEU A 151 6.12 24.34 6.10
C LEU A 151 4.86 25.20 6.28
N GLU A 152 4.11 25.45 5.22
CA GLU A 152 2.88 26.25 5.26
C GLU A 152 1.86 25.67 6.23
N ARG A 153 1.26 26.53 7.07
CA ARG A 153 0.15 26.15 7.96
C ARG A 153 -1.15 26.13 7.17
N ARG A 154 -1.89 25.02 7.24
CA ARG A 154 -3.14 24.81 6.50
C ARG A 154 -4.31 24.63 7.45
N ASN A 155 -4.10 23.88 8.52
CA ASN A 155 -5.10 23.59 9.55
C ASN A 155 -4.53 23.87 10.95
N GLU A 156 -5.41 23.84 11.94
CA GLU A 156 -5.07 24.03 13.35
C GLU A 156 -4.20 22.86 13.83
N LEU A 157 -4.66 21.62 13.70
CA LEU A 157 -3.92 20.40 14.05
C LEU A 157 -3.41 19.69 12.78
N GLU A 158 -2.10 19.47 12.68
CA GLU A 158 -1.46 18.92 11.48
C GLU A 158 -0.42 17.84 11.80
N ILE A 159 -0.38 16.78 10.98
CA ILE A 159 0.71 15.79 10.92
C ILE A 159 1.43 15.99 9.58
N ILE A 160 2.71 16.37 9.64
CA ILE A 160 3.49 16.76 8.47
C ILE A 160 4.69 15.82 8.29
N PRO A 161 4.86 15.16 7.14
CA PRO A 161 6.03 14.32 6.88
C PRO A 161 7.34 15.11 6.84
N GLN A 162 8.40 14.55 7.43
CA GLN A 162 9.73 15.17 7.54
C GLN A 162 10.85 14.18 7.13
N PRO A 163 11.18 14.08 5.82
CA PRO A 163 10.53 14.65 4.65
C PRO A 163 9.47 13.71 4.04
N LEU A 164 8.83 14.13 2.94
CA LEU A 164 8.22 13.19 2.00
C LEU A 164 9.30 12.32 1.32
N PRO A 165 9.01 11.05 0.95
CA PRO A 165 9.93 10.22 0.19
C PRO A 165 10.30 10.89 -1.14
N ARG A 166 11.58 10.89 -1.51
CA ARG A 166 12.08 11.52 -2.76
C ARG A 166 11.58 10.79 -4.02
N GLU A 167 11.90 11.32 -5.19
CA GLU A 167 11.65 10.64 -6.48
C GLU A 167 12.26 9.22 -6.45
N HIS A 168 11.43 8.20 -6.72
CA HIS A 168 11.69 6.76 -6.53
C HIS A 168 11.79 6.24 -5.08
N GLY A 169 11.65 7.11 -4.09
CA GLY A 169 11.53 6.75 -2.68
C GLY A 169 10.09 6.36 -2.29
N SER A 170 9.98 5.61 -1.21
CA SER A 170 8.73 5.25 -0.56
C SER A 170 8.98 5.11 0.93
N TYR A 171 7.98 5.39 1.76
CA TYR A 171 7.99 4.82 3.11
C TYR A 171 8.09 3.30 2.98
N ARG A 172 8.86 2.66 3.84
CA ARG A 172 9.15 1.23 3.71
C ARG A 172 8.99 0.53 5.04
N GLU A 173 8.54 -0.73 5.01
CA GLU A 173 8.55 -1.59 6.20
C GLU A 173 9.94 -1.59 6.87
N SER A 174 9.95 -1.77 8.19
CA SER A 174 11.16 -1.80 9.03
C SER A 174 11.96 -0.51 9.10
N GLU A 175 11.61 0.51 8.31
CA GLU A 175 12.24 1.83 8.37
C GLU A 175 11.54 2.76 9.36
N LYS A 176 12.34 3.65 9.95
CA LYS A 176 11.87 4.74 10.81
C LYS A 176 11.77 6.02 10.01
N TRP A 177 10.62 6.67 10.07
CA TRP A 177 10.34 7.93 9.41
C TRP A 177 9.83 8.96 10.40
N ARG A 178 10.11 10.24 10.14
CA ARG A 178 9.75 11.33 11.05
C ARG A 178 8.55 12.11 10.52
N PHE A 179 7.70 12.51 11.44
CA PHE A 179 6.55 13.36 11.20
C PHE A 179 6.52 14.46 12.26
N LEU A 180 6.18 15.68 11.87
CA LEU A 180 5.94 16.78 12.80
C LEU A 180 4.45 16.85 13.12
N LEU A 181 4.11 16.70 14.39
CA LEU A 181 2.80 17.04 14.92
C LEU A 181 2.86 18.49 15.42
N ARG A 182 1.94 19.33 14.94
CA ARG A 182 1.83 20.73 15.38
C ARG A 182 0.39 21.15 15.58
N PHE A 183 0.19 22.07 16.52
CA PHE A 183 -1.07 22.76 16.75
C PHE A 183 -0.86 24.27 16.60
N ASP A 184 -1.68 24.92 15.78
CA ASP A 184 -1.61 26.34 15.44
C ASP A 184 -0.23 26.82 15.00
N GLY A 185 0.46 25.96 14.25
CA GLY A 185 1.80 26.23 13.73
C GLY A 185 2.93 25.94 14.72
N GLN A 186 2.63 25.66 15.99
CA GLN A 186 3.61 25.33 17.02
C GLN A 186 3.77 23.82 17.21
N PRO A 187 4.99 23.30 17.37
CA PRO A 187 5.19 21.88 17.66
C PRO A 187 4.39 21.42 18.88
N LEU A 188 3.70 20.28 18.75
CA LEU A 188 2.81 19.77 19.78
C LEU A 188 3.43 18.53 20.44
N ALA A 189 4.01 18.71 21.62
CA ALA A 189 4.70 17.67 22.37
C ALA A 189 3.75 16.80 23.22
N ASN A 190 4.22 15.60 23.58
CA ASN A 190 3.55 14.66 24.49
C ASN A 190 2.10 14.36 24.07
N ARG A 191 1.90 14.14 22.77
CA ARG A 191 0.62 13.72 22.20
C ARG A 191 0.74 12.41 21.46
N GLU A 192 -0.34 11.65 21.54
CA GLU A 192 -0.45 10.35 20.91
C GLU A 192 -0.68 10.50 19.41
N VAL A 193 0.10 9.77 18.61
CA VAL A 193 -0.12 9.59 17.17
C VAL A 193 -0.32 8.11 16.90
N ARG A 194 -1.49 7.75 16.39
CA ARG A 194 -1.88 6.38 16.09
C ARG A 194 -1.63 6.08 14.62
N MET A 195 -1.01 4.94 14.34
CA MET A 195 -0.84 4.40 12.99
C MET A 195 -1.79 3.23 12.79
N GLU A 196 -2.45 3.17 11.64
CA GLU A 196 -3.11 1.97 11.11
C GLU A 196 -2.63 1.70 9.68
N THR A 197 -2.43 0.43 9.33
CA THR A 197 -2.17 -0.01 7.95
C THR A 197 -3.38 -0.74 7.37
N GLU A 198 -3.49 -0.77 6.04
CA GLU A 198 -4.55 -1.54 5.38
C GLU A 198 -4.41 -3.07 5.56
N PHE A 199 -3.27 -3.54 6.05
CA PHE A 199 -3.06 -4.94 6.41
C PHE A 199 -3.40 -5.24 7.88
N GLY A 200 -3.87 -4.23 8.63
CA GLY A 200 -4.44 -4.38 9.97
C GLY A 200 -3.47 -4.12 11.12
N SER A 201 -2.21 -3.77 10.84
CA SER A 201 -1.27 -3.38 11.88
C SER A 201 -1.70 -2.08 12.53
N LYS A 202 -1.57 -2.02 13.86
CA LYS A 202 -1.83 -0.82 14.65
C LYS A 202 -0.63 -0.52 15.54
N SER A 203 -0.25 0.74 15.62
CA SER A 203 0.85 1.18 16.49
C SER A 203 0.56 2.56 17.03
N THR A 204 1.14 2.86 18.18
CA THR A 204 0.96 4.14 18.86
C THR A 204 2.33 4.74 19.14
N PHE A 205 2.49 6.01 18.82
CA PHE A 205 3.70 6.79 19.02
C PHE A 205 3.38 8.03 19.84
N THR A 206 4.39 8.63 20.46
CA THR A 206 4.24 9.88 21.22
C THR A 206 5.15 10.94 20.61
N SER A 207 4.63 12.14 20.41
CA SER A 207 5.42 13.28 19.93
C SER A 207 6.43 13.74 20.98
N GLY A 208 7.66 14.00 20.56
CA GLY A 208 8.72 14.55 21.40
C GLY A 208 8.53 16.04 21.72
N PRO A 209 9.45 16.64 22.49
CA PRO A 209 9.40 18.06 22.85
C PRO A 209 9.36 19.04 21.66
N ASP A 210 9.93 18.62 20.53
CA ASP A 210 9.96 19.34 19.25
C ASP A 210 8.78 19.00 18.34
N GLY A 211 7.74 18.33 18.88
CA GLY A 211 6.59 17.84 18.13
C GLY A 211 6.90 16.69 17.16
N LEU A 212 8.14 16.20 17.11
CA LEU A 212 8.53 15.16 16.16
C LEU A 212 8.12 13.77 16.68
N VAL A 213 7.56 12.99 15.78
CA VAL A 213 7.10 11.62 15.98
C VAL A 213 7.93 10.73 15.07
N THR A 214 8.66 9.78 15.66
CA THR A 214 9.40 8.76 14.89
C THR A 214 8.54 7.52 14.76
N VAL A 215 8.04 7.27 13.55
CA VAL A 215 7.14 6.16 13.21
C VAL A 215 7.99 5.02 12.63
N LEU A 216 7.90 3.84 13.25
CA LEU A 216 8.40 2.60 12.66
C LEU A 216 7.30 1.98 11.80
N PHE A 217 7.57 1.78 10.52
CA PHE A 217 6.63 1.09 9.64
C PHE A 217 6.64 -0.42 9.91
N PRO A 218 5.48 -1.05 10.13
CA PRO A 218 5.39 -2.46 10.49
C PRO A 218 5.81 -3.36 9.32
N TYR A 219 6.25 -4.57 9.64
CA TYR A 219 6.57 -5.62 8.68
C TYR A 219 5.35 -6.54 8.48
N ASP A 220 4.34 -6.07 7.77
CA ASP A 220 3.01 -6.68 7.67
C ASP A 220 2.54 -7.01 6.23
N PHE A 221 3.38 -6.79 5.22
CA PHE A 221 3.13 -7.31 3.89
C PHE A 221 3.15 -8.85 3.92
N LYS A 222 2.13 -9.45 3.30
CA LYS A 222 2.07 -10.91 3.10
C LYS A 222 3.24 -11.38 2.21
N PRO A 223 3.79 -12.58 2.46
CA PRO A 223 4.75 -13.22 1.55
C PRO A 223 4.21 -13.27 0.13
N GLU A 224 5.10 -13.15 -0.85
CA GLU A 224 4.72 -13.29 -2.25
C GLU A 224 4.49 -14.77 -2.59
N GLU A 225 3.40 -15.05 -3.31
CA GLU A 225 3.16 -16.40 -3.80
C GLU A 225 4.18 -16.75 -4.89
N PRO A 226 4.85 -17.92 -4.83
CA PRO A 226 5.77 -18.36 -5.87
C PRO A 226 5.06 -18.36 -7.24
N GLY A 227 5.63 -17.69 -8.23
CA GLY A 227 5.08 -17.58 -9.59
C GLY A 227 4.31 -16.28 -9.91
N LYS A 228 4.06 -15.41 -8.92
CA LYS A 228 3.50 -14.05 -9.14
C LYS A 228 4.50 -12.91 -8.99
N ALA A 229 5.74 -13.24 -8.59
CA ALA A 229 6.81 -12.27 -8.39
C ALA A 229 7.34 -11.67 -9.70
N ASP A 230 7.28 -12.44 -10.79
CA ASP A 230 7.88 -12.09 -12.08
C ASP A 230 6.88 -11.56 -13.12
N ASP A 231 5.65 -11.19 -12.73
CA ASP A 231 4.68 -10.61 -13.66
C ASP A 231 5.11 -9.17 -14.03
N PRO A 232 5.61 -8.92 -15.27
CA PRO A 232 6.09 -7.61 -15.67
C PRO A 232 4.98 -6.56 -15.78
N HIS A 233 3.71 -6.98 -15.76
CA HIS A 233 2.56 -6.06 -15.75
C HIS A 233 2.16 -5.60 -14.35
N ARG A 234 2.75 -6.19 -13.30
CA ARG A 234 2.47 -5.83 -11.92
C ARG A 234 3.41 -4.73 -11.46
N GLY A 235 2.88 -3.52 -11.31
CA GLY A 235 3.61 -2.41 -10.68
C GLY A 235 4.07 -2.76 -9.25
N PRO A 236 4.97 -1.95 -8.66
CA PRO A 236 5.53 -2.24 -7.34
C PRO A 236 4.42 -2.41 -6.29
N ARG A 237 4.60 -3.38 -5.39
CA ARG A 237 3.67 -3.62 -4.28
C ARG A 237 3.64 -2.39 -3.36
N ARG A 238 2.43 -1.96 -3.01
CA ARG A 238 2.19 -0.83 -2.11
C ARG A 238 1.09 -1.20 -1.12
N GLY A 239 1.29 -0.75 0.11
CA GLY A 239 0.35 -0.78 1.21
C GLY A 239 -0.09 0.65 1.52
N ARG A 240 -1.27 0.84 2.10
CA ARG A 240 -1.73 2.14 2.63
C ARG A 240 -1.57 2.20 4.14
N PHE A 241 -1.27 3.39 4.64
CA PHE A 241 -1.26 3.70 6.07
C PHE A 241 -1.94 5.04 6.34
N VAL A 242 -2.37 5.22 7.58
CA VAL A 242 -2.84 6.49 8.12
C VAL A 242 -2.16 6.73 9.46
N LEU A 243 -1.76 7.98 9.70
CA LEU A 243 -1.38 8.51 11.00
C LEU A 243 -2.50 9.44 11.46
N ALA A 244 -2.96 9.28 12.70
CA ALA A 244 -4.02 10.11 13.26
C ALA A 244 -3.63 10.64 14.63
N ALA A 245 -4.01 11.88 14.91
CA ALA A 245 -3.82 12.51 16.21
C ALA A 245 -5.08 13.28 16.59
N GLU A 246 -5.37 13.28 17.89
CA GLU A 246 -6.48 14.01 18.49
C GLU A 246 -5.92 15.04 19.47
N HIS A 247 -6.56 16.21 19.56
CA HIS A 247 -6.20 17.26 20.50
C HIS A 247 -7.44 18.04 20.93
N GLU A 248 -7.51 18.41 22.20
CA GLU A 248 -8.57 19.29 22.72
C GLU A 248 -7.99 20.65 23.09
N ALA A 249 -8.60 21.71 22.57
CA ALA A 249 -8.24 23.09 22.83
C ALA A 249 -9.46 23.99 22.64
N ASP A 250 -9.60 25.03 23.45
CA ASP A 250 -10.68 26.04 23.33
C ASP A 250 -12.10 25.47 23.24
N GLY A 251 -12.36 24.39 23.98
CA GLY A 251 -13.65 23.69 23.97
C GLY A 251 -13.94 22.86 22.71
N LYS A 252 -12.97 22.74 21.80
CA LYS A 252 -13.09 21.99 20.55
C LYS A 252 -12.26 20.72 20.58
N HIS A 253 -12.77 19.69 19.92
CA HIS A 253 -12.08 18.43 19.66
C HIS A 253 -11.55 18.39 18.23
N TYR A 254 -10.23 18.39 18.09
CA TYR A 254 -9.53 18.33 16.82
C TYR A 254 -9.10 16.90 16.52
N LEU A 255 -9.45 16.41 15.33
CA LEU A 255 -8.94 15.17 14.76
C LEU A 255 -8.22 15.50 13.46
N THR A 256 -6.95 15.12 13.34
CA THR A 256 -6.21 15.21 12.07
C THR A 256 -5.72 13.84 11.66
N ALA A 257 -5.73 13.56 10.36
CA ALA A 257 -5.21 12.33 9.80
C ALA A 257 -4.36 12.62 8.56
N PHE A 258 -3.14 12.07 8.52
CA PHE A 258 -2.29 12.03 7.33
C PHE A 258 -2.22 10.60 6.80
N ASN A 259 -2.60 10.39 5.54
CA ASN A 259 -2.55 9.06 4.92
C ASN A 259 -1.71 9.05 3.65
N PHE A 260 -0.98 7.96 3.41
CA PHE A 260 -0.18 7.77 2.20
C PHE A 260 0.08 6.27 1.94
N ALA A 261 1.02 5.97 1.04
CA ALA A 261 1.43 4.62 0.72
C ALA A 261 2.84 4.29 1.21
N TYR A 262 3.07 3.03 1.55
CA TYR A 262 4.37 2.46 1.90
C TYR A 262 4.62 1.17 1.09
N SER A 263 5.86 0.70 1.07
CA SER A 263 6.31 -0.44 0.26
C SER A 263 6.98 -1.50 1.13
N PRO A 264 7.07 -2.75 0.63
CA PRO A 264 7.74 -3.82 1.37
C PRO A 264 9.20 -3.51 1.67
N ASP A 265 9.71 -4.13 2.73
CA ASP A 265 11.13 -4.14 3.08
C ASP A 265 11.98 -4.53 1.86
N ALA A 266 13.10 -3.83 1.65
CA ALA A 266 13.95 -4.01 0.47
C ALA A 266 14.67 -5.36 0.49
N GLU A 267 14.85 -5.95 1.67
CA GLU A 267 15.50 -7.23 1.90
C GLU A 267 14.50 -8.37 2.05
N ARG A 268 13.18 -8.09 1.93
CA ARG A 268 12.14 -9.11 1.99
C ARG A 268 12.38 -10.18 0.92
N GLY A 269 12.47 -11.43 1.37
CA GLY A 269 12.69 -12.59 0.50
C GLY A 269 14.14 -12.78 0.04
N LYS A 270 15.08 -11.90 0.41
CA LYS A 270 16.51 -12.11 0.13
C LYS A 270 17.12 -13.02 1.19
N SER A 271 17.87 -14.02 0.74
CA SER A 271 18.60 -14.94 1.63
C SER A 271 20.09 -14.59 1.63
N LEU A 272 20.58 -14.12 2.78
CA LEU A 272 22.01 -13.89 3.00
C LEU A 272 22.82 -15.17 2.79
N TRP A 273 22.30 -16.30 3.27
CA TRP A 273 22.94 -17.61 3.12
C TRP A 273 23.03 -18.08 1.68
N ALA A 274 21.99 -17.80 0.87
CA ALA A 274 22.08 -18.07 -0.56
C ALA A 274 23.19 -17.23 -1.21
N GLY A 275 23.29 -15.94 -0.86
CA GLY A 275 24.37 -15.07 -1.35
C GLY A 275 25.77 -15.58 -0.97
N VAL A 276 25.97 -15.99 0.28
CA VAL A 276 27.23 -16.61 0.73
C VAL A 276 27.53 -17.90 -0.04
N GLY A 277 26.53 -18.75 -0.25
CA GLY A 277 26.67 -19.97 -1.04
C GLY A 277 27.10 -19.71 -2.49
N PHE A 278 26.50 -18.72 -3.15
CA PHE A 278 26.89 -18.29 -4.50
C PHE A 278 28.33 -17.77 -4.56
N LEU A 279 28.76 -16.98 -3.56
CA LEU A 279 30.12 -16.46 -3.49
C LEU A 279 31.14 -17.59 -3.30
N ALA A 280 30.86 -18.55 -2.41
CA ALA A 280 31.71 -19.70 -2.18
C ALA A 280 31.84 -20.58 -3.44
N LEU A 281 30.74 -20.80 -4.16
CA LEU A 281 30.75 -21.52 -5.44
C LEU A 281 31.60 -20.79 -6.49
N GLY A 282 31.42 -19.47 -6.62
CA GLY A 282 32.22 -18.65 -7.54
C GLY A 282 33.71 -18.69 -7.24
N MET A 283 34.09 -18.60 -5.96
CA MET A 283 35.49 -18.78 -5.53
C MET A 283 36.02 -20.16 -5.89
N GLY A 284 35.26 -21.23 -5.62
CA GLY A 284 35.62 -22.60 -5.96
C GLY A 284 35.90 -22.79 -7.46
N LEU A 285 35.08 -22.19 -8.32
CA LEU A 285 35.26 -22.23 -9.78
C LEU A 285 36.45 -21.38 -10.28
N ALA A 286 36.91 -20.38 -9.52
CA ALA A 286 38.04 -19.53 -9.88
C ALA A 286 39.41 -20.14 -9.51
N VAL A 287 39.46 -21.07 -8.55
CA VAL A 287 40.70 -21.75 -8.11
C VAL A 287 41.53 -22.35 -9.27
N PRO A 288 40.93 -23.04 -10.27
CA PRO A 288 41.69 -23.61 -11.39
C PRO A 288 42.34 -22.57 -12.30
N LEU A 289 41.76 -21.37 -12.41
CA LEU A 289 42.28 -20.29 -13.27
C LEU A 289 43.50 -19.61 -12.64
N TRP A 290 43.56 -19.53 -11.31
CA TRP A 290 44.75 -19.06 -10.60
C TRP A 290 45.91 -20.03 -10.65
N ARG A 291 45.64 -21.34 -10.64
CA ARG A 291 46.69 -22.36 -10.79
C ARG A 291 47.36 -22.36 -12.17
N ARG A 292 46.69 -21.82 -13.20
CA ARG A 292 47.23 -21.72 -14.57
C ARG A 292 48.09 -20.48 -14.83
N LYS A 293 48.12 -19.50 -13.92
CA LYS A 293 48.99 -18.30 -14.02
C LYS A 293 50.32 -18.44 -13.28
N ALA A 294 50.51 -19.51 -12.52
CA ALA A 294 51.73 -19.78 -11.74
C ALA A 294 52.69 -20.78 -12.42
N VAL A 295 52.51 -21.01 -13.72
CA VAL A 295 53.42 -21.74 -14.62
C VAL A 295 53.77 -20.79 -15.76
#